data_AF-A0A5J4UAY7-F1
#
_entry.id   AF-A0A5J4UAY7-F1
#
_cell.length_a   1.000
_cell.length_b   1.000
_cell.length_c   1.000
_cell.angle_alpha   90.00
_cell.angle_beta   90.00
_cell.angle_gamma   90.00
#
_symmetry.space_group_name_H-M   'P 1'
#
loop_
_entity.id
_entity.type
_entity.pdbx_description
1 polymer ?
#
loop_
_entity_poly.entity_id
_entity_poly.type
_entity_poly.pdbx_seq_one_letter_code
_entity_poly.pdbx_strand_id
1 'polypeptide(L)'
;MDTHMKECQQNNGQIKKYITLEKFPKPFVPHITSNKTYRYLLAHNRESEYKATQYYITFRFQTELQKIRGYQYPILTPTAIASTIKAKNYIKTISFDKTQDNFVEKWLDQVFSEALQIRDDNKYAEPQSGTVNLRFSDDVPQRYEVHVIGFDCLKSATTLIFKNIKSMKYEIIDRPGSRCCPIHMIVKSTDNSIHLKFIDAKNYVSANMELDDFLRDIGKVELSNDIIRQSQLLLSAIDNRINDYIPYHIDLLQNTSLAKLSCLKKYAFAYKNFNISSCYDPIDTHFVVKPLQRCNTKPYDLTLEYWKTKVNSYNEQDKRKKRRIDHNIQYDDYEYFHDVFLTQRCHMCQARFTYDNQPTLDRIDNNKSHTKTNVLPCCLYCNKYASNKDKETARLMIQLRKYCELYSLPMTISNQEVYDSLRNDMVGGNSFVIHRENIAGKTQIHKFKLQDNEVISYELPHTVENIICLDFNSFYGSCMSSEQHPLIPYTNHRMYMPGGVKYIIHDQEQAKQFIFNKHRFSSDEDIINKNVHLFITKVKAHIPNEYINEFINFPVIWRNLKIITDKDTVGESLSFSD
;
A
#
# COMPACT_ATOMS: atom_id res chain seq x y z
N MET A 1 4.86 -26.40 -12.39
CA MET A 1 5.01 -27.49 -11.41
C MET A 1 6.45 -28.00 -11.37
N ASP A 2 7.09 -28.23 -12.52
CA ASP A 2 8.43 -28.82 -12.60
C ASP A 2 9.57 -27.99 -11.99
N THR A 3 9.51 -26.66 -12.07
CA THR A 3 10.55 -25.79 -11.47
C THR A 3 10.55 -25.86 -9.95
N HIS A 4 9.36 -25.82 -9.34
CA HIS A 4 9.17 -25.94 -7.90
C HIS A 4 9.60 -27.32 -7.36
N MET A 5 9.27 -28.40 -8.08
CA MET A 5 9.67 -29.77 -7.72
C MET A 5 11.20 -29.94 -7.70
N LYS A 6 11.90 -29.38 -8.70
CA LYS A 6 13.38 -29.40 -8.77
C LYS A 6 14.02 -28.58 -7.65
N GLU A 7 13.49 -27.39 -7.36
CA GLU A 7 13.98 -26.55 -6.26
C GLU A 7 13.74 -27.18 -4.87
N CYS A 8 12.61 -27.86 -4.66
CA CYS A 8 12.34 -28.60 -3.43
C CYS A 8 13.30 -29.79 -3.26
N GLN A 9 13.58 -30.55 -4.33
CA GLN A 9 14.55 -31.65 -4.30
C GLN A 9 15.96 -31.14 -3.98
N GLN A 10 16.40 -30.02 -4.57
CA GLN A 10 17.69 -29.40 -4.29
C GLN A 10 17.81 -28.88 -2.84
N ASN A 11 16.69 -28.55 -2.19
CA ASN A 11 16.64 -28.09 -0.81
C ASN A 11 16.29 -29.20 0.19
N ASN A 12 16.47 -30.48 -0.14
CA ASN A 12 16.14 -31.64 0.70
C ASN A 12 14.68 -31.60 1.23
N GLY A 13 13.74 -31.15 0.42
CA GLY A 13 12.33 -31.02 0.80
C GLY A 13 12.03 -29.82 1.71
N GLN A 14 13.01 -28.96 2.01
CA GLN A 14 12.80 -27.74 2.79
C GLN A 14 12.44 -26.56 1.89
N ILE A 15 11.32 -25.88 2.20
CA ILE A 15 10.96 -24.63 1.53
C ILE A 15 11.85 -23.51 2.09
N LYS A 16 12.91 -23.15 1.37
CA LYS A 16 13.70 -21.95 1.68
C LYS A 16 13.07 -20.74 1.01
N LYS A 17 12.47 -19.85 1.82
CA LYS A 17 11.93 -18.56 1.34
C LYS A 17 13.03 -17.52 1.42
N TYR A 18 13.53 -17.06 0.27
CA TYR A 18 14.43 -15.92 0.19
C TYR A 18 13.62 -14.66 -0.06
N ILE A 19 13.84 -13.61 0.75
CA ILE A 19 13.28 -12.30 0.44
C ILE A 19 14.17 -11.58 -0.58
N THR A 20 13.55 -10.95 -1.57
CA THR A 20 14.26 -10.04 -2.48
C THR A 20 13.92 -8.62 -2.08
N LEU A 21 14.90 -7.94 -1.46
CA LEU A 21 14.77 -6.52 -1.14
C LEU A 21 15.13 -5.67 -2.34
N GLU A 22 14.47 -4.52 -2.45
CA GLU A 22 14.83 -3.56 -3.48
C GLU A 22 16.16 -2.89 -3.17
N LYS A 23 16.88 -2.47 -4.23
CA LYS A 23 18.18 -1.79 -4.08
C LYS A 23 18.10 -0.46 -3.34
N PHE A 24 16.95 0.21 -3.40
CA PHE A 24 16.73 1.52 -2.77
C PHE A 24 15.39 1.53 -2.03
N PRO A 25 15.30 2.21 -0.88
CA PRO A 25 14.03 2.44 -0.20
C PRO A 25 13.04 3.15 -1.13
N LYS A 26 11.81 2.67 -1.18
CA LYS A 26 10.71 3.29 -1.92
C LYS A 26 9.74 4.00 -0.98
N PRO A 27 9.20 5.16 -1.38
CA PRO A 27 8.04 5.76 -0.72
C PRO A 27 6.91 4.77 -0.50
N PHE A 28 6.41 4.68 0.74
CA PHE A 28 5.17 3.95 1.00
C PHE A 28 3.98 4.91 0.86
N VAL A 29 3.41 4.95 -0.35
CA VAL A 29 2.34 5.88 -0.75
C VAL A 29 1.21 5.15 -1.49
N PRO A 30 0.50 4.24 -0.80
CA PRO A 30 -0.38 3.30 -1.46
C PRO A 30 -1.56 3.96 -2.17
N HIS A 31 -2.02 5.14 -1.75
CA HIS A 31 -3.09 5.90 -2.43
C HIS A 31 -2.70 6.31 -3.87
N ILE A 32 -1.42 6.59 -4.12
CA ILE A 32 -0.89 6.85 -5.46
C ILE A 32 -0.46 5.54 -6.12
N THR A 33 0.39 4.75 -5.46
CA THR A 33 1.08 3.62 -6.12
C THR A 33 0.20 2.39 -6.38
N SER A 34 -0.89 2.22 -5.65
CA SER A 34 -1.81 1.07 -5.84
C SER A 34 -2.76 1.24 -7.02
N ASN A 35 -3.03 2.48 -7.45
CA ASN A 35 -3.88 2.78 -8.59
C ASN A 35 -3.01 3.20 -9.78
N LYS A 36 -2.82 2.27 -10.73
CA LYS A 36 -1.97 2.51 -11.91
C LYS A 36 -2.46 3.67 -12.78
N THR A 37 -3.79 3.87 -12.88
CA THR A 37 -4.38 4.98 -13.64
C THR A 37 -4.04 6.31 -12.97
N TYR A 38 -4.36 6.43 -11.68
CA TYR A 38 -4.10 7.66 -10.93
C TYR A 38 -2.60 8.00 -10.91
N ARG A 39 -1.74 7.00 -10.68
CA ARG A 39 -0.28 7.17 -10.74
C ARG A 39 0.19 7.70 -12.09
N TYR A 40 -0.33 7.15 -13.19
CA TYR A 40 0.04 7.58 -14.53
C TYR A 40 -0.41 9.02 -14.79
N LEU A 41 -1.67 9.34 -14.47
CA LEU A 41 -2.22 10.69 -14.68
C LEU A 41 -1.46 11.73 -13.85
N LEU A 42 -1.17 11.45 -12.57
CA LEU A 42 -0.39 12.33 -11.71
C LEU A 42 1.04 12.54 -12.26
N ALA A 43 1.69 11.47 -12.74
CA ALA A 43 3.02 11.57 -13.33
C ALA A 43 3.05 12.50 -14.55
N HIS A 44 1.99 12.49 -15.37
CA HIS A 44 1.90 13.26 -16.62
C HIS A 44 1.20 14.63 -16.44
N ASN A 45 0.98 15.10 -15.22
CA ASN A 45 0.22 16.34 -14.92
C ASN A 45 -1.22 16.34 -15.50
N ARG A 46 -1.84 15.17 -15.59
CA ARG A 46 -3.21 14.92 -16.07
C ARG A 46 -4.18 14.56 -14.94
N GLU A 47 -3.87 14.96 -13.70
CA GLU A 47 -4.64 14.62 -12.51
C GLU A 47 -6.12 15.05 -12.61
N SER A 48 -6.40 16.19 -13.28
CA SER A 48 -7.76 16.68 -13.53
C SER A 48 -8.64 15.73 -14.35
N GLU A 49 -8.04 14.77 -15.06
CA GLU A 49 -8.76 13.75 -15.81
C GLU A 49 -9.17 12.54 -14.96
N TYR A 50 -8.64 12.42 -13.75
CA TYR A 50 -8.89 11.26 -12.89
C TYR A 50 -10.36 11.16 -12.49
N LYS A 51 -10.93 9.97 -12.70
CA LYS A 51 -12.30 9.59 -12.34
C LYS A 51 -12.28 8.23 -11.68
N ALA A 52 -12.85 8.13 -10.48
CA ALA A 52 -13.11 6.83 -9.87
C ALA A 52 -14.13 6.04 -10.72
N THR A 53 -14.16 4.72 -10.56
CA THR A 53 -15.19 3.87 -11.16
C THR A 53 -16.58 4.36 -10.72
N GLN A 54 -17.45 4.71 -11.68
CA GLN A 54 -18.79 5.29 -11.42
C GLN A 54 -19.93 4.37 -11.86
N TYR A 55 -19.66 3.46 -12.78
CA TYR A 55 -20.65 2.59 -13.41
C TYR A 55 -20.37 1.14 -13.02
N TYR A 56 -21.40 0.43 -12.59
CA TYR A 56 -21.31 -0.90 -12.02
C TYR A 56 -22.70 -1.55 -11.99
N ILE A 57 -22.75 -2.82 -11.61
CA ILE A 57 -23.98 -3.59 -11.47
C ILE A 57 -24.18 -3.92 -10.00
N THR A 58 -25.38 -3.76 -9.47
CA THR A 58 -25.75 -4.32 -8.17
C THR A 58 -26.62 -5.55 -8.34
N PHE A 59 -26.60 -6.48 -7.38
CA PHE A 59 -27.48 -7.64 -7.42
C PHE A 59 -27.92 -8.10 -6.03
N ARG A 60 -29.05 -8.82 -6.00
CA ARG A 60 -29.60 -9.50 -4.83
C ARG A 60 -30.14 -10.87 -5.23
N PHE A 61 -29.94 -11.85 -4.37
CA PHE A 61 -30.59 -13.16 -4.47
C PHE A 61 -31.72 -13.27 -3.44
N GLN A 62 -32.81 -13.90 -3.85
CA GLN A 62 -33.78 -14.50 -2.96
C GLN A 62 -33.46 -15.99 -2.90
N THR A 63 -33.41 -16.54 -1.70
CA THR A 63 -33.02 -17.94 -1.47
C THR A 63 -34.02 -18.63 -0.57
N GLU A 64 -34.22 -19.94 -0.78
CA GLU A 64 -34.96 -20.82 0.11
C GLU A 64 -34.03 -21.93 0.65
N LEU A 65 -34.33 -22.43 1.85
CA LEU A 65 -33.61 -23.56 2.42
C LEU A 65 -34.25 -24.85 1.91
N GLN A 66 -33.50 -25.63 1.15
CA GLN A 66 -33.94 -26.93 0.65
C GLN A 66 -33.27 -28.06 1.42
N LYS A 67 -34.07 -28.98 1.96
CA LYS A 67 -33.58 -30.19 2.63
C LYS A 67 -33.34 -31.28 1.58
N ILE A 68 -32.07 -31.59 1.31
CA ILE A 68 -31.69 -32.63 0.34
C ILE A 68 -31.41 -33.94 1.09
N ARG A 69 -31.99 -35.06 0.63
CA ARG A 69 -31.71 -36.40 1.20
C ARG A 69 -30.21 -36.70 1.08
N GLY A 70 -29.58 -37.05 2.20
CA GLY A 70 -28.15 -37.36 2.28
C GLY A 70 -27.25 -36.21 2.74
N TYR A 71 -27.77 -34.98 2.85
CA TYR A 71 -27.06 -33.86 3.47
C TYR A 71 -27.57 -33.63 4.90
N GLN A 72 -26.64 -33.50 5.85
CA GLN A 72 -26.98 -33.26 7.26
C GLN A 72 -27.55 -31.84 7.51
N TYR A 73 -27.27 -30.89 6.61
CA TYR A 73 -27.70 -29.50 6.71
C TYR A 73 -28.48 -29.05 5.46
N PRO A 74 -29.50 -28.17 5.61
CA PRO A 74 -30.24 -27.62 4.48
C PRO A 74 -29.31 -26.80 3.57
N ILE A 75 -29.54 -26.86 2.25
CA ILE A 75 -28.77 -26.14 1.25
C ILE A 75 -29.60 -24.94 0.77
N LEU A 76 -28.96 -23.77 0.63
CA LEU A 76 -29.58 -22.59 0.04
C LEU A 76 -29.71 -22.77 -1.48
N THR A 77 -30.93 -22.66 -2.00
CA THR A 77 -31.22 -22.63 -3.43
C THR A 77 -31.77 -21.27 -3.83
N PRO A 78 -31.35 -20.71 -4.97
CA PRO A 78 -31.85 -19.41 -5.40
C PRO A 78 -33.26 -19.58 -5.96
N THR A 79 -34.18 -18.70 -5.59
CA THR A 79 -35.56 -18.66 -6.11
C THR A 79 -35.79 -17.50 -7.06
N ALA A 80 -35.08 -16.39 -6.85
CA ALA A 80 -35.06 -15.23 -7.73
C ALA A 80 -33.75 -14.48 -7.62
N ILE A 81 -33.41 -13.73 -8.67
CA ILE A 81 -32.32 -12.78 -8.71
C ILE A 81 -32.79 -11.49 -9.36
N ALA A 82 -32.43 -10.35 -8.76
CA ALA A 82 -32.58 -9.05 -9.37
C ALA A 82 -31.21 -8.38 -9.49
N SER A 83 -31.01 -7.62 -10.56
CA SER A 83 -29.83 -6.79 -10.74
C SER A 83 -30.16 -5.44 -11.32
N THR A 84 -29.48 -4.41 -10.84
CA THR A 84 -29.61 -3.04 -11.32
C THR A 84 -28.30 -2.63 -11.96
N ILE A 85 -28.36 -2.37 -13.26
CA ILE A 85 -27.27 -1.92 -14.09
C ILE A 85 -27.26 -0.40 -14.05
N LYS A 86 -26.16 0.17 -13.55
CA LYS A 86 -25.88 1.60 -13.62
C LYS A 86 -24.86 1.85 -14.73
N ALA A 87 -25.34 2.32 -15.87
CA ALA A 87 -24.54 2.78 -17.00
C ALA A 87 -24.52 4.32 -17.02
N LYS A 88 -23.72 4.91 -17.91
CA LYS A 88 -23.56 6.37 -18.03
C LYS A 88 -24.85 7.10 -18.38
N ASN A 89 -25.63 6.52 -19.28
CA ASN A 89 -26.82 7.17 -19.85
C ASN A 89 -28.13 6.55 -19.35
N TYR A 90 -28.09 5.45 -18.59
CA TYR A 90 -29.29 4.76 -18.14
C TYR A 90 -29.06 3.96 -16.85
N ILE A 91 -30.16 3.76 -16.13
CA ILE A 91 -30.27 2.76 -15.06
C ILE A 91 -31.32 1.75 -15.50
N LYS A 92 -30.95 0.47 -15.55
CA LYS A 92 -31.83 -0.63 -15.99
C LYS A 92 -31.88 -1.69 -14.91
N THR A 93 -33.06 -2.20 -14.60
CA THR A 93 -33.22 -3.35 -13.70
C THR A 93 -33.65 -4.58 -14.48
N ILE A 94 -33.06 -5.72 -14.16
CA ILE A 94 -33.40 -7.04 -14.71
C ILE A 94 -33.71 -7.99 -13.56
N SER A 95 -34.63 -8.93 -13.77
CA SER A 95 -34.99 -9.94 -12.79
C SER A 95 -35.30 -11.28 -13.45
N PHE A 96 -34.91 -12.35 -12.79
CA PHE A 96 -35.11 -13.72 -13.21
C PHE A 96 -35.51 -14.56 -12.01
N ASP A 97 -36.36 -15.57 -12.21
CA ASP A 97 -36.85 -16.41 -11.13
C ASP A 97 -36.94 -17.89 -11.54
N LYS A 98 -37.26 -18.73 -10.56
CA LYS A 98 -37.37 -20.19 -10.72
C LYS A 98 -38.46 -20.66 -11.68
N THR A 99 -39.34 -19.79 -12.18
CA THR A 99 -40.31 -20.15 -13.23
C THR A 99 -39.63 -20.32 -14.59
N GLN A 100 -38.41 -19.80 -14.74
CA GLN A 100 -37.62 -19.91 -15.96
C GLN A 100 -36.55 -21.00 -15.84
N ASP A 101 -36.45 -21.87 -16.83
CA ASP A 101 -35.38 -22.87 -16.86
C ASP A 101 -33.99 -22.20 -16.95
N ASN A 102 -33.07 -22.69 -16.11
CA ASN A 102 -31.69 -22.20 -15.96
C ASN A 102 -31.61 -20.68 -15.76
N PHE A 103 -32.52 -20.10 -14.98
CA PHE A 103 -32.64 -18.65 -14.81
C PHE A 103 -31.37 -17.95 -14.32
N VAL A 104 -30.53 -18.62 -13.51
CA VAL A 104 -29.24 -18.08 -13.04
C VAL A 104 -28.25 -17.92 -14.20
N GLU A 105 -28.25 -18.86 -15.14
CA GLU A 105 -27.38 -18.80 -16.32
C GLU A 105 -27.85 -17.71 -17.29
N LYS A 106 -29.16 -17.63 -17.54
CA LYS A 106 -29.76 -16.53 -18.34
C LYS A 106 -29.48 -15.16 -17.74
N TRP A 107 -29.57 -15.04 -16.42
CA TRP A 107 -29.20 -13.82 -15.72
C TRP A 107 -27.73 -13.47 -15.96
N LEU A 108 -26.82 -14.44 -15.82
CA LEU A 108 -25.39 -14.20 -16.00
C LEU A 108 -25.05 -13.80 -17.45
N ASP A 109 -25.67 -14.44 -18.45
CA ASP A 109 -25.56 -14.07 -19.87
C ASP A 109 -25.95 -12.59 -20.07
N GLN A 110 -27.07 -12.14 -19.47
CA GLN A 110 -27.51 -10.75 -19.55
C GLN A 110 -26.54 -9.79 -18.84
N VAL A 111 -26.00 -10.16 -17.67
CA VAL A 111 -25.02 -9.35 -16.93
C VAL A 111 -23.75 -9.16 -17.74
N PHE A 112 -23.24 -10.20 -18.42
CA PHE A 112 -22.08 -10.07 -19.32
C PHE A 112 -22.37 -9.17 -20.53
N SER A 113 -23.58 -9.26 -21.09
CA SER A 113 -24.01 -8.39 -22.20
C SER A 113 -23.99 -6.90 -21.80
N GLU A 114 -24.59 -6.58 -20.65
CA GLU A 114 -24.62 -5.19 -20.13
C GLU A 114 -23.23 -4.69 -19.69
N ALA A 115 -22.36 -5.60 -19.23
CA ALA A 115 -21.00 -5.26 -18.81
C ALA A 115 -20.14 -4.69 -19.95
N LEU A 116 -20.45 -4.98 -21.23
CA LEU A 116 -19.79 -4.35 -22.38
C LEU A 116 -19.91 -2.83 -22.31
N GLN A 117 -21.14 -2.34 -22.12
CA GLN A 117 -21.40 -0.91 -22.03
C GLN A 117 -20.76 -0.29 -20.78
N ILE A 118 -20.85 -0.97 -19.63
CA ILE A 118 -20.28 -0.44 -18.37
C ILE A 118 -18.75 -0.33 -18.43
N ARG A 119 -18.09 -1.29 -19.09
CA ARG A 119 -16.64 -1.23 -19.32
C ARG A 119 -16.28 -0.01 -20.15
N ASP A 120 -17.02 0.22 -21.23
CA ASP A 120 -16.78 1.33 -22.15
C ASP A 120 -17.09 2.69 -21.49
N ASP A 121 -18.14 2.74 -20.65
CA ASP A 121 -18.52 3.94 -19.89
C ASP A 121 -17.47 4.34 -18.82
N ASN A 122 -16.75 3.37 -18.24
CA ASN A 122 -15.65 3.61 -17.31
C ASN A 122 -14.29 3.80 -18.00
N LYS A 123 -14.20 3.66 -19.33
CA LYS A 123 -12.93 3.80 -20.06
C LYS A 123 -12.48 5.26 -20.04
N TYR A 124 -11.20 5.48 -19.76
CA TYR A 124 -10.58 6.79 -19.97
C TYR A 124 -10.47 7.11 -21.47
N ALA A 125 -10.84 8.33 -21.87
CA ALA A 125 -10.80 8.77 -23.26
C ALA A 125 -9.36 8.82 -23.80
N GLU A 126 -9.20 8.49 -25.08
CA GLU A 126 -7.92 8.65 -25.78
C GLU A 126 -7.57 10.15 -25.91
N PRO A 127 -6.31 10.54 -25.68
CA PRO A 127 -5.90 11.90 -26.03
C PRO A 127 -6.02 12.10 -27.54
N GLN A 128 -6.75 13.14 -27.96
CA GLN A 128 -6.80 13.54 -29.36
C GLN A 128 -5.38 13.90 -29.81
N SER A 129 -4.79 13.04 -30.65
CA SER A 129 -3.41 13.16 -31.09
C SER A 129 -3.20 14.40 -31.96
N GLY A 130 -2.16 15.16 -31.65
CA GLY A 130 -1.65 16.26 -32.45
C GLY A 130 -0.13 16.31 -32.49
N THR A 131 0.57 15.18 -32.44
CA THR A 131 1.99 15.13 -32.84
C THR A 131 2.40 13.71 -33.24
N VAL A 132 2.93 13.61 -34.45
CA VAL A 132 3.36 12.36 -35.11
C VAL A 132 4.75 11.96 -34.61
N ASN A 133 4.92 10.66 -34.33
CA ASN A 133 6.16 9.91 -34.07
C ASN A 133 6.83 10.08 -32.68
N LEU A 134 6.57 9.13 -31.79
CA LEU A 134 7.52 8.08 -31.40
C LEU A 134 6.75 6.96 -30.66
N ARG A 135 7.06 5.71 -31.00
CA ARG A 135 6.29 4.50 -30.68
C ARG A 135 6.30 4.19 -29.18
N PHE A 136 5.11 4.04 -28.55
CA PHE A 136 4.59 2.91 -27.74
C PHE A 136 3.34 3.36 -26.93
N SER A 137 2.15 3.07 -27.45
CA SER A 137 0.83 2.90 -26.76
C SER A 137 0.47 3.83 -25.58
N ASP A 138 -0.14 4.99 -25.85
CA ASP A 138 -0.75 5.86 -24.82
C ASP A 138 -2.25 5.57 -24.58
N ASP A 139 -2.57 4.32 -24.23
CA ASP A 139 -3.80 4.02 -23.49
C ASP A 139 -3.52 4.29 -22.00
N VAL A 140 -4.28 5.19 -21.36
CA VAL A 140 -4.20 5.41 -19.91
C VAL A 140 -4.28 4.04 -19.20
N PRO A 141 -3.24 3.61 -18.44
CA PRO A 141 -3.20 2.24 -17.92
C PRO A 141 -4.32 1.98 -16.91
N GLN A 142 -5.36 1.24 -17.31
CA GLN A 142 -6.55 1.00 -16.49
C GLN A 142 -6.89 -0.49 -16.35
N ARG A 143 -7.71 -0.83 -15.35
CA ARG A 143 -8.29 -2.17 -15.21
C ARG A 143 -9.61 -2.21 -15.97
N TYR A 144 -9.90 -3.33 -16.61
CA TYR A 144 -11.09 -3.52 -17.46
C TYR A 144 -12.16 -4.40 -16.78
N GLU A 145 -12.02 -4.62 -15.48
CA GLU A 145 -12.98 -5.39 -14.69
C GLU A 145 -14.26 -4.59 -14.47
N VAL A 146 -15.41 -5.22 -14.70
CA VAL A 146 -16.74 -4.64 -14.39
C VAL A 146 -17.19 -5.14 -13.03
N HIS A 147 -17.50 -4.21 -12.14
CA HIS A 147 -17.86 -4.53 -10.76
C HIS A 147 -19.33 -4.96 -10.66
N VAL A 148 -19.55 -6.12 -10.04
CA VAL A 148 -20.88 -6.68 -9.74
C VAL A 148 -20.99 -6.82 -8.23
N ILE A 149 -21.83 -6.00 -7.61
CA ILE A 149 -21.79 -5.74 -6.17
C ILE A 149 -23.09 -6.23 -5.52
N GLY A 150 -22.97 -7.06 -4.51
CA GLY A 150 -24.10 -7.37 -3.63
C GLY A 150 -23.71 -7.14 -2.18
N PHE A 151 -24.62 -7.45 -1.26
CA PHE A 151 -24.40 -7.29 0.18
C PHE A 151 -24.62 -8.62 0.90
N ASP A 152 -23.62 -9.01 1.70
CA ASP A 152 -23.52 -10.27 2.44
C ASP A 152 -23.84 -11.49 1.58
N CYS A 153 -23.30 -11.47 0.37
CA CYS A 153 -23.67 -12.41 -0.66
C CYS A 153 -22.49 -13.08 -1.33
N LEU A 154 -21.22 -12.73 -1.08
CA LEU A 154 -20.13 -13.37 -1.81
C LEU A 154 -20.04 -14.89 -1.56
N LYS A 155 -20.24 -15.31 -0.31
CA LYS A 155 -20.29 -16.74 0.07
C LYS A 155 -21.45 -17.47 -0.62
N SER A 156 -22.65 -16.89 -0.54
CA SER A 156 -23.86 -17.46 -1.13
C SER A 156 -23.82 -17.38 -2.65
N ALA A 157 -23.54 -16.22 -3.25
CA ALA A 157 -23.41 -16.00 -4.69
C ALA A 157 -22.40 -16.94 -5.35
N THR A 158 -21.25 -17.23 -4.74
CA THR A 158 -20.34 -18.27 -5.30
C THR A 158 -21.05 -19.61 -5.43
N THR A 159 -21.71 -20.03 -4.36
CA THR A 159 -22.40 -21.32 -4.32
C THR A 159 -23.59 -21.33 -5.28
N LEU A 160 -24.36 -20.24 -5.32
CA LEU A 160 -25.59 -20.09 -6.10
C LEU A 160 -25.31 -19.90 -7.59
N ILE A 161 -24.21 -19.23 -7.96
CA ILE A 161 -23.82 -19.05 -9.36
C ILE A 161 -23.20 -20.35 -9.88
N PHE A 162 -22.14 -20.86 -9.25
CA PHE A 162 -21.35 -21.96 -9.83
C PHE A 162 -21.95 -23.34 -9.69
N LYS A 163 -22.84 -23.59 -8.71
CA LYS A 163 -23.61 -24.85 -8.70
C LYS A 163 -24.72 -24.89 -9.76
N ASN A 164 -25.17 -23.73 -10.24
CA ASN A 164 -26.29 -23.64 -11.16
C ASN A 164 -25.85 -23.33 -12.61
N ILE A 165 -24.60 -22.96 -12.84
CA ILE A 165 -24.01 -22.94 -14.18
C ILE A 165 -23.76 -24.38 -14.61
N LYS A 166 -24.41 -24.80 -15.70
CA LYS A 166 -24.21 -26.13 -16.31
C LYS A 166 -23.31 -26.09 -17.55
N SER A 167 -22.97 -24.89 -18.03
CA SER A 167 -22.15 -24.69 -19.23
C SER A 167 -20.67 -24.45 -18.92
N MET A 168 -19.83 -24.75 -19.90
CA MET A 168 -18.39 -24.46 -19.86
C MET A 168 -18.06 -23.02 -20.29
N LYS A 169 -19.06 -22.13 -20.39
CA LYS A 169 -18.91 -20.75 -20.89
C LYS A 169 -18.18 -19.81 -19.93
N TYR A 170 -18.07 -20.20 -18.65
CA TYR A 170 -17.62 -19.31 -17.58
C TYR A 170 -16.47 -19.93 -16.79
N GLU A 171 -15.43 -19.15 -16.58
CA GLU A 171 -14.23 -19.55 -15.86
C GLU A 171 -13.97 -18.61 -14.68
N ILE A 172 -13.73 -19.16 -13.48
CA ILE A 172 -13.26 -18.39 -12.33
C ILE A 172 -11.73 -18.27 -12.44
N ILE A 173 -11.24 -17.06 -12.66
CA ILE A 173 -9.80 -16.81 -12.83
C ILE A 173 -9.13 -16.28 -11.55
N ASP A 174 -9.90 -15.74 -10.61
CA ASP A 174 -9.37 -15.27 -9.32
C ASP A 174 -10.42 -15.34 -8.20
N ARG A 175 -10.00 -15.77 -7.00
CA ARG A 175 -10.84 -15.89 -5.79
C ARG A 175 -9.96 -15.89 -4.52
N PRO A 176 -9.46 -14.73 -4.08
CA PRO A 176 -8.67 -14.65 -2.87
C PRO A 176 -9.53 -14.76 -1.61
N GLY A 177 -8.93 -15.24 -0.52
CA GLY A 177 -9.60 -15.44 0.77
C GLY A 177 -9.82 -16.92 1.11
N SER A 178 -10.41 -17.18 2.27
CA SER A 178 -10.73 -18.55 2.68
C SER A 178 -11.88 -19.10 1.83
N ARG A 179 -12.03 -20.42 1.79
CA ARG A 179 -13.16 -21.06 1.06
C ARG A 179 -14.51 -20.52 1.52
N CYS A 180 -14.64 -20.22 2.81
CA CYS A 180 -15.89 -19.76 3.44
C CYS A 180 -16.12 -18.25 3.33
N CYS A 181 -15.06 -17.44 3.21
CA CYS A 181 -15.14 -15.98 3.17
C CYS A 181 -14.20 -15.43 2.07
N PRO A 182 -14.57 -15.58 0.78
CA PRO A 182 -13.82 -14.97 -0.30
C PRO A 182 -13.90 -13.44 -0.21
N ILE A 183 -12.81 -12.76 -0.54
CA ILE A 183 -12.74 -11.29 -0.53
C ILE A 183 -13.42 -10.73 -1.79
N HIS A 184 -13.16 -11.35 -2.94
CA HIS A 184 -13.82 -11.08 -4.22
C HIS A 184 -13.76 -12.33 -5.09
N MET A 185 -14.40 -12.27 -6.25
CA MET A 185 -14.26 -13.27 -7.30
C MET A 185 -14.22 -12.63 -8.68
N ILE A 186 -13.34 -13.09 -9.55
CA ILE A 186 -13.30 -12.67 -10.96
C ILE A 186 -13.73 -13.83 -11.85
N VAL A 187 -14.75 -13.57 -12.66
CA VAL A 187 -15.35 -14.51 -13.61
C VAL A 187 -15.13 -13.98 -15.01
N LYS A 188 -14.62 -14.83 -15.89
CA LYS A 188 -14.39 -14.56 -17.29
C LYS A 188 -15.35 -15.40 -18.13
N SER A 189 -15.87 -14.81 -19.21
CA SER A 189 -16.59 -15.56 -20.24
C SER A 189 -15.61 -16.11 -21.29
N THR A 190 -15.88 -17.28 -21.85
CA THR A 190 -15.16 -17.81 -23.02
C THR A 190 -15.43 -17.01 -24.28
N ASP A 191 -16.57 -16.32 -24.33
CA ASP A 191 -17.12 -15.73 -25.55
C ASP A 191 -16.76 -14.24 -25.70
N ASN A 192 -16.34 -13.59 -24.60
CA ASN A 192 -15.95 -12.18 -24.59
C ASN A 192 -14.70 -11.93 -23.72
N SER A 193 -14.03 -10.80 -23.95
CA SER A 193 -12.83 -10.40 -23.20
C SER A 193 -13.13 -9.72 -21.86
N ILE A 194 -14.38 -9.75 -21.37
CA ILE A 194 -14.79 -9.07 -20.15
C ILE A 194 -14.54 -9.94 -18.93
N HIS A 195 -14.08 -9.29 -17.87
CA HIS A 195 -13.99 -9.87 -16.54
C HIS A 195 -15.03 -9.21 -15.63
N LEU A 196 -15.95 -10.01 -15.09
CA LEU A 196 -16.85 -9.58 -14.02
C LEU A 196 -16.15 -9.78 -12.68
N LYS A 197 -16.10 -8.74 -11.87
CA LYS A 197 -15.53 -8.78 -10.54
C LYS A 197 -16.64 -8.66 -9.50
N PHE A 198 -16.98 -9.79 -8.91
CA PHE A 198 -17.95 -9.87 -7.83
C PHE A 198 -17.32 -9.39 -6.53
N ILE A 199 -17.94 -8.39 -5.91
CA ILE A 199 -17.50 -7.80 -4.64
C ILE A 199 -18.69 -7.79 -3.67
N ASP A 200 -18.39 -7.99 -2.39
CA ASP A 200 -19.35 -7.78 -1.32
C ASP A 200 -19.20 -6.37 -0.73
N ALA A 201 -20.28 -5.60 -0.73
CA ALA A 201 -20.32 -4.30 -0.07
C ALA A 201 -20.05 -4.40 1.44
N LYS A 202 -20.27 -5.58 2.05
CA LYS A 202 -19.91 -5.86 3.46
C LYS A 202 -18.42 -5.69 3.73
N ASN A 203 -17.56 -5.79 2.72
CA ASN A 203 -16.13 -5.51 2.83
C ASN A 203 -15.80 -4.05 3.18
N TYR A 204 -16.76 -3.12 2.99
CA TYR A 204 -16.58 -1.68 3.18
C TYR A 204 -17.23 -1.14 4.47
N VAL A 205 -17.67 -2.04 5.35
CA VAL A 205 -18.38 -1.70 6.60
C VAL A 205 -17.89 -2.57 7.75
N SER A 206 -18.42 -2.34 8.96
CA SER A 206 -18.12 -3.15 10.13
C SER A 206 -18.70 -4.56 9.97
N ALA A 207 -18.08 -5.56 10.62
CA ALA A 207 -18.48 -6.96 10.50
C ALA A 207 -19.95 -7.23 10.91
N ASN A 208 -20.47 -6.42 11.84
CA ASN A 208 -21.83 -6.56 12.38
C ASN A 208 -22.86 -5.71 11.63
N MET A 209 -22.48 -5.01 10.56
CA MET A 209 -23.42 -4.20 9.79
C MET A 209 -24.35 -5.11 8.97
N GLU A 210 -25.65 -4.96 9.22
CA GLU A 210 -26.71 -5.64 8.48
C GLU A 210 -27.17 -4.80 7.27
N LEU A 211 -27.94 -5.42 6.36
CA LEU A 211 -28.38 -4.75 5.14
C LEU A 211 -29.25 -3.52 5.42
N ASP A 212 -30.18 -3.62 6.37
CA ASP A 212 -31.06 -2.51 6.73
C ASP A 212 -30.25 -1.31 7.27
N ASP A 213 -29.33 -1.58 8.20
CA ASP A 213 -28.43 -0.55 8.74
C ASP A 213 -27.56 0.07 7.64
N PHE A 214 -27.03 -0.75 6.71
CA PHE A 214 -26.26 -0.26 5.59
C PHE A 214 -27.07 0.69 4.70
N LEU A 215 -28.30 0.32 4.35
CA LEU A 215 -29.18 1.14 3.52
C LEU A 215 -29.59 2.43 4.25
N ARG A 216 -29.93 2.34 5.53
CA ARG A 216 -30.38 3.49 6.33
C ARG A 216 -29.24 4.45 6.65
N ASP A 217 -28.13 3.94 7.19
CA ASP A 217 -27.04 4.75 7.71
C ASP A 217 -26.17 5.31 6.59
N ILE A 218 -25.96 4.54 5.52
CA ILE A 218 -25.07 4.90 4.40
C ILE A 218 -25.87 5.29 3.16
N GLY A 219 -26.84 4.47 2.76
CA GLY A 219 -27.69 4.75 1.60
C GLY A 219 -28.69 5.87 1.80
N LYS A 220 -29.00 6.24 3.06
CA LYS A 220 -30.05 7.20 3.43
C LYS A 220 -31.41 6.80 2.84
N VAL A 221 -31.68 5.49 2.80
CA VAL A 221 -32.91 4.90 2.28
C VAL A 221 -33.37 3.74 3.16
N GLU A 222 -34.66 3.46 3.18
CA GLU A 222 -35.25 2.37 3.97
C GLU A 222 -35.27 1.04 3.20
N LEU A 223 -35.11 -0.07 3.92
CA LEU A 223 -35.17 -1.41 3.33
C LEU A 223 -36.58 -1.70 2.77
N SER A 224 -36.63 -2.28 1.56
CA SER A 224 -37.85 -2.79 0.96
C SER A 224 -37.90 -4.31 1.01
N ASN A 225 -39.11 -4.88 1.08
CA ASN A 225 -39.32 -6.32 0.98
C ASN A 225 -39.20 -6.86 -0.45
N ASP A 226 -39.30 -5.98 -1.47
CA ASP A 226 -39.14 -6.36 -2.86
C ASP A 226 -37.66 -6.44 -3.25
N ILE A 227 -37.24 -7.60 -3.80
CA ILE A 227 -35.86 -7.85 -4.19
C ILE A 227 -35.37 -6.95 -5.34
N ILE A 228 -36.27 -6.59 -6.25
CA ILE A 228 -35.99 -5.65 -7.34
C ILE A 228 -35.65 -4.30 -6.72
N ARG A 229 -36.50 -3.83 -5.81
CA ARG A 229 -36.25 -2.60 -5.06
C ARG A 229 -34.97 -2.67 -4.22
N GLN A 230 -34.68 -3.77 -3.53
CA GLN A 230 -33.43 -3.93 -2.77
C GLN A 230 -32.18 -3.77 -3.65
N SER A 231 -32.17 -4.36 -4.85
CA SER A 231 -31.05 -4.19 -5.79
C SER A 231 -30.88 -2.72 -6.21
N GLN A 232 -31.97 -1.99 -6.42
CA GLN A 232 -31.92 -0.55 -6.74
C GLN A 232 -31.39 0.28 -5.56
N LEU A 233 -31.86 0.00 -4.34
CA LEU A 233 -31.47 0.74 -3.13
C LEU A 233 -29.98 0.60 -2.81
N LEU A 234 -29.36 -0.54 -3.17
CA LEU A 234 -27.91 -0.73 -3.06
C LEU A 234 -27.11 0.31 -3.88
N LEU A 235 -27.66 0.84 -4.99
CA LEU A 235 -26.98 1.88 -5.76
C LEU A 235 -26.71 3.10 -4.88
N SER A 236 -27.71 3.59 -4.15
CA SER A 236 -27.58 4.78 -3.29
C SER A 236 -26.51 4.59 -2.22
N ALA A 237 -26.49 3.43 -1.56
CA ALA A 237 -25.50 3.15 -0.52
C ALA A 237 -24.07 3.04 -1.08
N ILE A 238 -23.89 2.39 -2.23
CA ILE A 238 -22.59 2.26 -2.88
C ILE A 238 -22.13 3.61 -3.44
N ASP A 239 -23.02 4.39 -4.04
CA ASP A 239 -22.71 5.74 -4.56
C ASP A 239 -22.26 6.67 -3.44
N ASN A 240 -22.98 6.69 -2.32
CA ASN A 240 -22.60 7.47 -1.15
C ASN A 240 -21.21 7.05 -0.65
N ARG A 241 -20.92 5.73 -0.62
CA ARG A 241 -19.57 5.25 -0.30
C ARG A 241 -18.51 5.66 -1.31
N ILE A 242 -18.79 5.62 -2.61
CA ILE A 242 -17.84 6.07 -3.62
C ILE A 242 -17.55 7.57 -3.40
N ASN A 243 -18.59 8.37 -3.18
CA ASN A 243 -18.49 9.81 -2.94
C ASN A 243 -17.66 10.16 -1.70
N ASP A 244 -17.70 9.36 -0.63
CA ASP A 244 -16.85 9.54 0.57
C ASP A 244 -15.34 9.55 0.24
N TYR A 245 -14.93 8.88 -0.85
CA TYR A 245 -13.53 8.66 -1.22
C TYR A 245 -13.04 9.51 -2.41
N ILE A 246 -13.95 10.14 -3.16
CA ILE A 246 -13.61 11.03 -4.30
C ILE A 246 -12.64 12.15 -3.89
N PRO A 247 -12.85 12.90 -2.78
CA PRO A 247 -11.95 13.99 -2.38
C PRO A 247 -10.51 13.57 -2.10
N TYR A 248 -10.26 12.27 -1.95
CA TYR A 248 -8.94 11.69 -1.67
C TYR A 248 -8.31 11.03 -2.90
N HIS A 249 -8.94 11.15 -4.07
CA HIS A 249 -8.59 10.45 -5.30
C HIS A 249 -8.51 8.92 -5.13
N ILE A 250 -9.35 8.35 -4.25
CA ILE A 250 -9.40 6.91 -3.98
C ILE A 250 -10.58 6.29 -4.71
N ASP A 251 -10.32 5.31 -5.56
CA ASP A 251 -11.35 4.47 -6.16
C ASP A 251 -11.78 3.38 -5.18
N LEU A 252 -13.03 3.44 -4.69
CA LEU A 252 -13.57 2.47 -3.74
C LEU A 252 -13.55 1.04 -4.30
N LEU A 253 -14.02 0.85 -5.53
CA LEU A 253 -14.30 -0.46 -6.14
C LEU A 253 -13.02 -1.19 -6.56
N GLN A 254 -11.94 -0.44 -6.81
CA GLN A 254 -10.62 -1.00 -7.02
C GLN A 254 -9.95 -1.55 -5.75
N ASN A 255 -10.59 -1.35 -4.59
CA ASN A 255 -10.13 -1.81 -3.29
C ASN A 255 -11.11 -2.80 -2.66
N THR A 256 -10.58 -3.66 -1.79
CA THR A 256 -11.28 -4.89 -1.36
C THR A 256 -11.57 -4.95 0.13
N SER A 257 -11.15 -3.95 0.91
CA SER A 257 -11.45 -3.90 2.35
C SER A 257 -11.45 -2.50 2.91
N LEU A 258 -12.26 -2.30 3.95
CA LEU A 258 -12.31 -1.06 4.72
C LEU A 258 -10.95 -0.71 5.35
N ALA A 259 -10.20 -1.71 5.81
CA ALA A 259 -8.85 -1.51 6.37
C ALA A 259 -7.87 -0.92 5.34
N LYS A 260 -7.90 -1.44 4.10
CA LYS A 260 -7.11 -0.89 3.00
C LYS A 260 -7.53 0.54 2.69
N LEU A 261 -8.83 0.80 2.57
CA LEU A 261 -9.36 2.14 2.29
C LEU A 261 -8.96 3.16 3.38
N SER A 262 -8.98 2.76 4.65
CA SER A 262 -8.49 3.59 5.77
C SER A 262 -7.01 3.93 5.61
N CYS A 263 -6.18 2.95 5.26
CA CYS A 263 -4.77 3.17 4.96
C CYS A 263 -4.58 4.15 3.78
N LEU A 264 -5.30 3.97 2.67
CA LEU A 264 -5.22 4.88 1.53
C LEU A 264 -5.59 6.31 1.92
N LYS A 265 -6.71 6.49 2.63
CA LYS A 265 -7.18 7.82 3.09
C LYS A 265 -6.14 8.50 3.99
N LYS A 266 -5.53 7.76 4.91
CA LYS A 266 -4.43 8.26 5.76
C LYS A 266 -3.27 8.82 4.94
N TYR A 267 -2.83 8.09 3.93
CA TYR A 267 -1.73 8.55 3.09
C TYR A 267 -2.15 9.66 2.12
N ALA A 268 -3.42 9.73 1.69
CA ALA A 268 -3.91 10.89 0.94
C ALA A 268 -3.77 12.18 1.77
N PHE A 269 -4.10 12.15 3.06
CA PHE A 269 -3.89 13.29 3.96
C PHE A 269 -2.41 13.65 4.17
N ALA A 270 -1.54 12.66 4.37
CA ALA A 270 -0.10 12.91 4.56
C ALA A 270 0.56 13.55 3.33
N TYR A 271 -0.02 13.37 2.15
CA TYR A 271 0.47 13.89 0.87
C TYR A 271 -0.43 14.99 0.29
N LYS A 272 -1.35 15.58 1.07
CA LYS A 272 -2.27 16.62 0.59
C LYS A 272 -1.59 17.86 0.00
N ASN A 273 -0.35 18.12 0.40
CA ASN A 273 0.47 19.25 -0.08
C ASN A 273 1.53 18.80 -1.10
N PHE A 274 1.47 17.54 -1.56
CA PHE A 274 2.40 17.05 -2.57
C PHE A 274 2.06 17.63 -3.94
N ASN A 275 3.05 18.23 -4.56
CA ASN A 275 3.07 18.70 -5.93
C ASN A 275 4.33 18.19 -6.65
N ILE A 276 4.17 17.54 -7.81
CA ILE A 276 5.26 16.95 -8.60
C ILE A 276 6.25 17.99 -9.19
N SER A 277 5.83 19.26 -9.26
CA SER A 277 6.63 20.37 -9.79
C SER A 277 7.34 21.17 -8.71
N SER A 278 7.11 20.89 -7.43
CA SER A 278 7.80 21.56 -6.32
C SER A 278 9.23 21.08 -6.13
N CYS A 279 10.05 21.89 -5.46
CA CYS A 279 11.35 21.48 -4.94
C CYS A 279 11.21 21.06 -3.47
N TYR A 280 11.60 19.83 -3.14
CA TYR A 280 11.61 19.30 -1.77
C TYR A 280 13.04 19.17 -1.22
N ASP A 281 13.98 19.94 -1.76
CA ASP A 281 15.33 19.97 -1.22
C ASP A 281 15.36 20.88 0.03
N PRO A 282 15.84 20.40 1.19
CA PRO A 282 15.88 21.18 2.42
C PRO A 282 16.63 22.52 2.28
N ILE A 283 17.60 22.61 1.36
CA ILE A 283 18.38 23.82 1.09
C ILE A 283 17.53 24.90 0.41
N ASP A 284 16.52 24.49 -0.37
CA ASP A 284 15.67 25.37 -1.18
C ASP A 284 14.36 25.75 -0.49
N THR A 285 13.90 24.98 0.50
CA THR A 285 12.66 25.25 1.23
C THR A 285 12.91 26.20 2.39
N HIS A 286 12.55 27.48 2.24
CA HIS A 286 12.59 28.47 3.34
C HIS A 286 11.50 28.26 4.41
N PHE A 287 10.63 27.25 4.25
CA PHE A 287 9.53 26.95 5.16
C PHE A 287 9.62 25.52 5.74
N VAL A 288 10.00 25.48 7.01
CA VAL A 288 9.45 24.63 8.09
C VAL A 288 9.88 23.14 8.18
N VAL A 289 10.44 22.87 9.36
CA VAL A 289 10.84 21.63 10.06
C VAL A 289 12.13 20.90 9.64
N LYS A 290 13.07 20.89 10.61
CA LYS A 290 14.36 20.17 10.69
C LYS A 290 15.56 20.85 10.03
N PRO A 291 16.27 21.74 10.76
CA PRO A 291 17.67 21.99 10.49
C PRO A 291 18.50 20.84 11.05
N LEU A 292 18.48 19.67 10.41
CA LEU A 292 19.64 18.78 10.51
C LEU A 292 20.66 19.34 9.52
N GLN A 293 21.50 20.23 10.04
CA GLN A 293 22.55 20.97 9.35
C GLN A 293 22.04 22.01 8.36
N ARG A 294 22.28 23.30 8.67
CA ARG A 294 22.40 24.35 7.64
C ARG A 294 23.46 23.85 6.66
N CYS A 295 23.04 23.22 5.57
CA CYS A 295 23.95 22.79 4.54
C CYS A 295 24.35 24.05 3.77
N ASN A 296 25.48 24.60 4.16
CA ASN A 296 26.11 25.77 3.55
C ASN A 296 26.77 25.35 2.22
N THR A 297 26.05 24.60 1.38
CA THR A 297 26.58 24.04 0.14
C THR A 297 26.56 25.12 -0.91
N LYS A 298 27.77 25.59 -1.26
CA LYS A 298 27.97 26.53 -2.36
C LYS A 298 27.36 25.95 -3.65
N PRO A 299 26.79 26.81 -4.52
CA PRO A 299 26.42 26.40 -5.86
C PRO A 299 27.57 25.65 -6.53
N TYR A 300 27.24 24.62 -7.30
CA TYR A 300 28.25 23.87 -8.03
C TYR A 300 28.88 24.75 -9.11
N ASP A 301 30.17 25.04 -8.96
CA ASP A 301 30.94 25.76 -9.97
C ASP A 301 31.63 24.76 -10.90
N LEU A 302 31.22 24.74 -12.18
CA LEU A 302 31.71 23.78 -13.17
C LEU A 302 33.12 24.18 -13.60
N THR A 303 34.11 23.29 -13.43
CA THR A 303 35.46 23.55 -13.95
C THR A 303 35.60 23.07 -15.40
N LEU A 304 36.44 23.76 -16.20
CA LEU A 304 36.70 23.39 -17.59
C LEU A 304 37.29 21.97 -17.72
N GLU A 305 38.15 21.55 -16.79
CA GLU A 305 38.75 20.21 -16.78
C GLU A 305 37.69 19.12 -16.52
N TYR A 306 36.79 19.35 -15.56
CA TYR A 306 35.68 18.44 -15.32
C TYR A 306 34.75 18.38 -16.53
N TRP A 307 34.44 19.52 -17.15
CA TRP A 307 33.63 19.58 -18.37
C TRP A 307 34.22 18.73 -19.50
N LYS A 308 35.52 18.86 -19.78
CA LYS A 308 36.22 18.02 -20.78
C LYS A 308 36.06 16.53 -20.50
N THR A 309 36.20 16.14 -19.23
CA THR A 309 36.01 14.75 -18.79
C THR A 309 34.58 14.26 -19.04
N LYS A 310 33.58 15.11 -18.80
CA LYS A 310 32.15 14.77 -19.03
C LYS A 310 31.83 14.65 -20.51
N VAL A 311 32.29 15.59 -21.35
CA VAL A 311 32.12 15.52 -22.82
C VAL A 311 32.69 14.22 -23.37
N ASN A 312 33.88 13.81 -22.94
CA ASN A 312 34.47 12.52 -23.31
C ASN A 312 33.59 11.34 -22.88
N SER A 313 33.09 11.35 -21.65
CA SER A 313 32.17 10.32 -21.17
C SER A 313 30.89 10.22 -22.01
N TYR A 314 30.29 11.35 -22.39
CA TYR A 314 29.07 11.39 -23.20
C TYR A 314 29.32 10.89 -24.62
N ASN A 315 30.43 11.27 -25.23
CA ASN A 315 30.87 10.76 -26.53
C ASN A 315 31.04 9.23 -26.51
N GLU A 316 31.73 8.69 -25.50
CA GLU A 316 31.92 7.25 -25.37
C GLU A 316 30.60 6.50 -25.14
N GLN A 317 29.67 7.06 -24.37
CA GLN A 317 28.34 6.47 -24.20
C GLN A 317 27.56 6.38 -25.51
N ASP A 318 27.60 7.44 -26.33
CA ASP A 318 26.89 7.49 -27.60
C ASP A 318 27.52 6.60 -28.67
N LYS A 319 28.86 6.54 -28.73
CA LYS A 319 29.61 5.58 -29.57
C LYS A 319 29.23 4.14 -29.23
N ARG A 320 29.24 3.76 -27.94
CA ARG A 320 28.87 2.41 -27.48
C ARG A 320 27.45 2.02 -27.88
N LYS A 321 26.55 2.99 -28.00
CA LYS A 321 25.15 2.79 -28.43
C LYS A 321 24.93 3.05 -29.92
N LYS A 322 26.00 3.23 -30.70
CA LYS A 322 25.98 3.46 -32.16
C LYS A 322 25.10 4.66 -32.57
N ARG A 323 25.08 5.72 -31.75
CA ARG A 323 24.37 6.98 -32.06
C ARG A 323 25.27 7.90 -32.91
N ARG A 324 24.67 8.83 -33.65
CA ARG A 324 25.41 9.88 -34.38
C ARG A 324 26.11 10.84 -33.41
N ILE A 325 27.38 11.13 -33.62
CA ILE A 325 28.20 11.98 -32.72
C ILE A 325 28.67 13.29 -33.38
N ASP A 326 28.29 13.51 -34.64
CA ASP A 326 28.65 14.68 -35.45
C ASP A 326 28.20 16.02 -34.83
N HIS A 327 27.10 16.01 -34.08
CA HIS A 327 26.53 17.19 -33.41
C HIS A 327 26.48 17.05 -31.89
N ASN A 328 27.34 16.21 -31.30
CA ASN A 328 27.39 16.05 -29.86
C ASN A 328 27.91 17.32 -29.18
N ILE A 329 27.62 17.49 -27.90
CA ILE A 329 28.25 18.52 -27.06
C ILE A 329 29.77 18.48 -27.17
N GLN A 330 30.37 19.67 -27.23
CA GLN A 330 31.80 19.89 -27.43
C GLN A 330 32.44 20.58 -26.22
N TYR A 331 33.76 20.64 -26.19
CA TYR A 331 34.49 21.38 -25.15
C TYR A 331 34.14 22.87 -25.14
N ASP A 332 33.91 23.46 -26.32
CA ASP A 332 33.58 24.89 -26.50
C ASP A 332 32.19 25.25 -25.96
N ASP A 333 31.37 24.27 -25.60
CA ASP A 333 30.07 24.49 -24.97
C ASP A 333 30.17 24.77 -23.46
N TYR A 334 31.39 24.89 -22.93
CA TYR A 334 31.67 25.07 -21.51
C TYR A 334 30.90 26.24 -20.89
N GLU A 335 30.98 27.45 -21.46
CA GLU A 335 30.35 28.64 -20.88
C GLU A 335 28.83 28.49 -20.81
N TYR A 336 28.23 27.90 -21.85
CA TYR A 336 26.80 27.61 -21.88
C TYR A 336 26.39 26.66 -20.75
N PHE A 337 27.09 25.53 -20.57
CA PHE A 337 26.72 24.56 -19.54
C PHE A 337 27.13 24.97 -18.12
N HIS A 338 28.16 25.81 -17.99
CA HIS A 338 28.51 26.48 -16.73
C HIS A 338 27.34 27.35 -16.25
N ASP A 339 26.81 28.22 -17.11
CA ASP A 339 25.65 29.05 -16.79
C ASP A 339 24.39 28.20 -16.53
N VAL A 340 24.14 27.17 -17.34
CA VAL A 340 23.02 26.23 -17.11
C VAL A 340 23.08 25.59 -15.73
N PHE A 341 24.24 25.11 -15.28
CA PHE A 341 24.35 24.46 -13.96
C PHE A 341 24.34 25.44 -12.79
N LEU A 342 24.69 26.71 -13.01
CA LEU A 342 24.58 27.76 -11.99
C LEU A 342 23.14 28.29 -11.84
N THR A 343 22.43 28.47 -12.96
CA THR A 343 21.12 29.14 -12.98
C THR A 343 19.94 28.18 -12.95
N GLN A 344 20.06 27.01 -13.58
CA GLN A 344 18.98 26.04 -13.68
C GLN A 344 19.00 25.01 -12.56
N ARG A 345 17.92 24.25 -12.49
CA ARG A 345 17.69 23.19 -11.49
C ARG A 345 17.63 21.84 -12.18
N CYS A 346 17.80 20.77 -11.41
CA CYS A 346 17.53 19.42 -11.91
C CYS A 346 16.10 19.32 -12.43
N HIS A 347 15.90 18.98 -13.71
CA HIS A 347 14.55 18.93 -14.29
C HIS A 347 13.64 17.85 -13.65
N MET A 348 14.22 16.85 -12.97
CA MET A 348 13.48 15.76 -12.32
C MET A 348 13.06 16.10 -10.88
N CYS A 349 13.99 16.56 -10.05
CA CYS A 349 13.74 16.81 -8.62
C CYS A 349 13.68 18.30 -8.23
N GLN A 350 13.91 19.19 -9.18
CA GLN A 350 13.91 20.64 -9.01
C GLN A 350 14.97 21.18 -8.03
N ALA A 351 15.87 20.33 -7.50
CA ALA A 351 16.96 20.75 -6.62
C ALA A 351 18.04 21.54 -7.37
N ARG A 352 18.66 22.51 -6.68
CA ARG A 352 19.87 23.18 -7.17
C ARG A 352 21.06 22.22 -7.24
N PHE A 353 22.01 22.55 -8.11
CA PHE A 353 23.27 21.81 -8.21
C PHE A 353 24.27 22.30 -7.17
N THR A 354 24.84 21.36 -6.43
CA THR A 354 25.85 21.60 -5.40
C THR A 354 26.94 20.53 -5.53
N TYR A 355 28.02 20.64 -4.76
CA TYR A 355 29.06 19.60 -4.73
C TYR A 355 28.55 18.24 -4.23
N ASP A 356 27.50 18.24 -3.39
CA ASP A 356 26.83 17.03 -2.92
C ASP A 356 25.76 16.53 -3.90
N ASN A 357 25.18 17.45 -4.68
CA ASN A 357 24.17 17.16 -5.71
C ASN A 357 24.69 17.55 -7.10
N GLN A 358 25.75 16.87 -7.56
CA GLN A 358 26.44 17.25 -8.79
C GLN A 358 25.58 17.12 -10.05
N PRO A 359 25.74 18.04 -11.02
CA PRO A 359 25.00 18.01 -12.26
C PRO A 359 25.49 16.94 -13.23
N THR A 360 24.57 16.51 -14.07
CA THR A 360 24.76 15.67 -15.25
C THR A 360 23.81 16.17 -16.34
N LEU A 361 24.07 15.77 -17.58
CA LEU A 361 23.14 15.93 -18.69
C LEU A 361 22.37 14.64 -18.90
N ASP A 362 21.05 14.73 -18.83
CA ASP A 362 20.14 13.63 -19.16
C ASP A 362 19.55 13.87 -20.55
N ARG A 363 19.47 12.82 -21.37
CA ARG A 363 19.00 12.92 -22.76
C ARG A 363 17.49 13.00 -22.80
N ILE A 364 16.90 13.96 -23.50
CA ILE A 364 15.44 14.05 -23.73
C ILE A 364 14.94 12.77 -24.41
N ASP A 365 15.54 12.42 -25.55
CA ASP A 365 15.34 11.15 -26.26
C ASP A 365 16.60 10.29 -26.16
N ASN A 366 16.45 9.11 -25.54
CA ASN A 366 17.52 8.14 -25.35
C ASN A 366 18.03 7.49 -26.65
N ASN A 367 17.33 7.66 -27.78
CA ASN A 367 17.77 7.20 -29.10
C ASN A 367 18.64 8.23 -29.83
N LYS A 368 18.62 9.49 -29.39
CA LYS A 368 19.44 10.58 -29.93
C LYS A 368 20.69 10.79 -29.07
N SER A 369 21.72 11.39 -29.66
CA SER A 369 22.97 11.76 -28.96
C SER A 369 22.78 12.94 -28.02
N HIS A 370 23.78 13.24 -27.21
CA HIS A 370 23.79 14.41 -26.32
C HIS A 370 24.04 15.71 -27.11
N THR A 371 23.08 16.11 -27.95
CA THR A 371 23.08 17.45 -28.55
C THR A 371 22.53 18.47 -27.53
N LYS A 372 22.89 19.77 -27.66
CA LYS A 372 22.36 20.83 -26.78
C LYS A 372 20.83 20.84 -26.66
N THR A 373 20.13 20.55 -27.75
CA THR A 373 18.67 20.51 -27.82
C THR A 373 18.05 19.20 -27.33
N ASN A 374 18.86 18.17 -27.08
CA ASN A 374 18.40 16.85 -26.63
C ASN A 374 18.88 16.55 -25.20
N VAL A 375 19.32 17.54 -24.43
CA VAL A 375 19.75 17.33 -23.05
C VAL A 375 19.08 18.30 -22.09
N LEU A 376 18.84 17.84 -20.87
CA LEU A 376 18.38 18.65 -19.75
C LEU A 376 19.32 18.46 -18.55
N PRO A 377 19.54 19.52 -17.73
CA PRO A 377 20.32 19.38 -16.52
C PRO A 377 19.60 18.48 -15.53
N CYS A 378 20.32 17.52 -14.95
CA CYS A 378 19.78 16.49 -14.07
C CYS A 378 20.82 16.08 -13.04
N CYS A 379 20.46 15.86 -11.79
CA CYS A 379 21.45 15.39 -10.82
C CYS A 379 21.78 13.91 -11.01
N LEU A 380 22.96 13.50 -10.56
CA LEU A 380 23.45 12.12 -10.75
C LEU A 380 22.47 11.05 -10.25
N TYR A 381 21.84 11.27 -9.09
CA TYR A 381 20.85 10.34 -8.54
C TYR A 381 19.64 10.19 -9.47
N CYS A 382 19.07 11.31 -9.91
CA CYS A 382 17.87 11.32 -10.75
C CYS A 382 18.13 10.66 -12.10
N ASN A 383 19.24 11.01 -12.76
CA ASN A 383 19.63 10.44 -14.04
C ASN A 383 19.84 8.92 -13.93
N LYS A 384 20.53 8.46 -12.87
CA LYS A 384 20.73 7.02 -12.61
C LYS A 384 19.43 6.28 -12.26
N TYR A 385 18.53 6.91 -11.50
CA TYR A 385 17.25 6.30 -11.14
C TYR A 385 16.32 6.17 -12.35
N ALA A 386 16.21 7.24 -13.15
CA ALA A 386 15.42 7.27 -14.38
C ALA A 386 15.96 6.24 -15.38
N SER A 387 17.27 6.31 -15.70
CA SER A 387 17.91 5.39 -16.63
C SER A 387 17.10 5.26 -17.94
N ASN A 388 16.57 4.07 -18.25
CA ASN A 388 15.73 3.81 -19.42
C ASN A 388 14.23 3.67 -19.07
N LYS A 389 13.82 4.03 -17.85
CA LYS A 389 12.41 4.01 -17.46
C LYS A 389 11.66 5.17 -18.11
N ASP A 390 10.34 5.06 -18.11
CA ASP A 390 9.47 6.20 -18.40
C ASP A 390 9.83 7.38 -17.47
N LYS A 391 10.07 8.55 -18.08
CA LYS A 391 10.64 9.70 -17.38
C LYS A 391 9.64 10.33 -16.44
N GLU A 392 8.39 10.45 -16.84
CA GLU A 392 7.35 11.04 -16.01
C GLU A 392 7.07 10.16 -14.78
N THR A 393 6.97 8.84 -14.97
CA THR A 393 6.85 7.89 -13.86
C THR A 393 8.07 7.91 -12.95
N ALA A 394 9.29 8.00 -13.51
CA ALA A 394 10.51 8.10 -12.72
C ALA A 394 10.56 9.41 -11.92
N ARG A 395 10.17 10.54 -12.54
CA ARG A 395 10.06 11.85 -11.90
C ARG A 395 9.10 11.82 -10.73
N LEU A 396 7.91 11.24 -10.90
CA LEU A 396 6.94 11.07 -9.81
C LEU A 396 7.57 10.32 -8.62
N MET A 397 8.21 9.18 -8.86
CA MET A 397 8.82 8.39 -7.79
C MET A 397 9.99 9.12 -7.09
N ILE A 398 10.78 9.88 -7.84
CA ILE A 398 11.86 10.72 -7.29
C ILE A 398 11.28 11.81 -6.38
N GLN A 399 10.23 12.50 -6.83
CA GLN A 399 9.61 13.59 -6.07
C GLN A 399 8.90 13.07 -4.82
N LEU A 400 8.19 11.94 -4.93
CA LEU A 400 7.60 11.26 -3.78
C LEU A 400 8.68 10.90 -2.75
N ARG A 401 9.84 10.40 -3.20
CA ARG A 401 10.97 10.11 -2.32
C ARG A 401 11.49 11.36 -1.61
N LYS A 402 11.71 12.45 -2.34
CA LYS A 402 12.17 13.70 -1.75
C LYS A 402 11.15 14.26 -0.74
N TYR A 403 9.86 14.20 -1.06
CA TYR A 403 8.79 14.54 -0.12
C TYR A 403 8.81 13.65 1.14
N CYS A 404 8.96 12.32 0.99
CA CYS A 404 9.09 11.42 2.14
C CYS A 404 10.29 11.79 3.02
N GLU A 405 11.43 12.09 2.42
CA GLU A 405 12.65 12.42 3.15
C GLU A 405 12.48 13.72 3.94
N LEU A 406 11.91 14.75 3.32
CA LEU A 406 11.64 16.05 3.93
C LEU A 406 10.70 15.92 5.13
N TYR A 407 9.57 15.22 4.96
CA TYR A 407 8.55 15.07 5.99
C TYR A 407 8.72 13.82 6.87
N SER A 408 9.84 13.08 6.72
CA SER A 408 10.13 11.85 7.47
C SER A 408 9.04 10.78 7.38
N LEU A 409 8.43 10.61 6.20
CA LEU A 409 7.34 9.66 5.97
C LEU A 409 7.86 8.23 5.73
N PRO A 410 6.99 7.21 5.89
CA PRO A 410 7.39 5.81 5.78
C PRO A 410 7.95 5.42 4.39
N MET A 411 8.99 4.58 4.41
CA MET A 411 9.63 4.02 3.22
C MET A 411 9.86 2.52 3.40
N THR A 412 9.99 1.78 2.29
CA THR A 412 10.30 0.35 2.33
C THR A 412 11.72 0.09 2.82
N ILE A 413 11.93 -1.07 3.43
CA ILE A 413 13.25 -1.55 3.85
C ILE A 413 13.98 -2.09 2.61
N SER A 414 15.24 -1.67 2.44
CA SER A 414 16.13 -2.10 1.36
C SER A 414 17.40 -2.79 1.85
N ASN A 415 17.56 -2.93 3.17
CA ASN A 415 18.74 -3.51 3.79
C ASN A 415 18.37 -4.84 4.47
N GLN A 416 19.11 -5.90 4.14
CA GLN A 416 18.83 -7.26 4.60
C GLN A 416 19.01 -7.40 6.11
N GLU A 417 20.06 -6.83 6.70
CA GLU A 417 20.30 -6.85 8.15
C GLU A 417 19.14 -6.20 8.92
N VAL A 418 18.66 -5.04 8.45
CA VAL A 418 17.52 -4.36 9.07
C VAL A 418 16.26 -5.20 8.94
N TYR A 419 16.00 -5.76 7.76
CA TYR A 419 14.85 -6.64 7.56
C TYR A 419 14.92 -7.86 8.50
N ASP A 420 16.06 -8.53 8.58
CA ASP A 420 16.25 -9.71 9.41
C ASP A 420 16.09 -9.37 10.89
N SER A 421 16.65 -8.24 11.34
CA SER A 421 16.47 -7.77 12.73
C SER A 421 14.99 -7.59 13.05
N LEU A 422 14.24 -6.89 12.20
CA LEU A 422 12.81 -6.66 12.42
C LEU A 422 11.99 -7.95 12.31
N ARG A 423 12.34 -8.81 11.34
CA ARG A 423 11.58 -10.03 11.04
C ARG A 423 11.75 -11.11 12.11
N ASN A 424 12.94 -11.22 12.69
CA ASN A 424 13.24 -12.17 13.77
C ASN A 424 12.43 -11.87 15.03
N ASP A 425 12.23 -10.58 15.31
CA ASP A 425 11.49 -10.11 16.49
C ASP A 425 9.96 -10.04 16.25
N MET A 426 9.51 -10.24 15.01
CA MET A 426 8.10 -10.54 14.69
C MET A 426 7.76 -11.97 15.14
N VAL A 427 7.75 -12.20 16.44
CA VAL A 427 7.23 -13.40 17.08
C VAL A 427 5.74 -13.20 17.27
N GLY A 428 4.94 -13.78 16.37
CA GLY A 428 3.50 -13.98 16.55
C GLY A 428 2.72 -12.81 17.16
N GLY A 429 2.27 -11.88 16.33
CA GLY A 429 1.00 -11.23 16.66
C GLY A 429 -0.08 -12.31 16.85
N ASN A 430 -1.20 -11.95 17.48
CA ASN A 430 -2.43 -12.75 17.46
C ASN A 430 -2.94 -13.03 16.02
N SER A 431 -2.18 -12.76 14.97
CA SER A 431 -2.43 -13.03 13.56
C SER A 431 -1.90 -14.40 13.13
N PHE A 432 -1.14 -15.10 13.97
CA PHE A 432 -0.97 -16.56 13.87
C PHE A 432 -2.20 -17.34 14.39
N VAL A 433 -3.30 -16.65 14.73
CA VAL A 433 -4.59 -17.22 15.18
C VAL A 433 -5.45 -17.72 14.00
N ILE A 434 -4.91 -17.80 12.78
CA ILE A 434 -5.61 -18.52 11.69
C ILE A 434 -5.77 -20.02 12.02
N HIS A 435 -5.18 -20.51 13.12
CA HIS A 435 -5.31 -21.88 13.62
C HIS A 435 -5.84 -22.00 15.05
N ARG A 436 -6.29 -20.92 15.73
CA ARG A 436 -6.83 -21.00 17.09
C ARG A 436 -8.23 -20.39 17.15
N GLU A 437 -9.25 -21.22 17.37
CA GLU A 437 -10.60 -20.74 17.62
C GLU A 437 -10.71 -20.35 19.10
N ASN A 438 -10.82 -19.04 19.38
CA ASN A 438 -11.10 -18.54 20.72
C ASN A 438 -12.60 -18.24 20.81
N ILE A 439 -13.32 -18.89 21.72
CA ILE A 439 -14.75 -18.74 21.95
C ILE A 439 -14.97 -18.27 23.38
N ALA A 440 -15.72 -17.18 23.54
CA ALA A 440 -16.12 -16.66 24.84
C ALA A 440 -16.86 -17.73 25.66
N GLY A 441 -16.47 -17.90 26.92
CA GLY A 441 -17.01 -18.90 27.85
C GLY A 441 -16.63 -20.35 27.56
N LYS A 442 -15.81 -20.63 26.53
CA LYS A 442 -15.40 -22.01 26.18
C LYS A 442 -13.90 -22.21 26.08
N THR A 443 -13.15 -21.22 25.58
CA THR A 443 -11.70 -21.38 25.43
C THR A 443 -11.00 -21.17 26.76
N GLN A 444 -10.26 -22.19 27.20
CA GLN A 444 -9.46 -22.15 28.42
C GLN A 444 -8.22 -21.25 28.24
N ILE A 445 -7.89 -20.42 29.23
CA ILE A 445 -6.69 -19.59 29.19
C ILE A 445 -5.51 -20.44 29.66
N HIS A 446 -4.45 -20.50 28.85
CA HIS A 446 -3.20 -21.17 29.22
C HIS A 446 -2.12 -20.16 29.62
N LYS A 447 -1.24 -20.57 30.53
CA LYS A 447 0.04 -19.91 30.83
C LYS A 447 1.19 -20.88 30.65
N PHE A 448 2.37 -20.34 30.41
CA PHE A 448 3.61 -21.07 30.38
C PHE A 448 4.31 -21.00 31.73
N LYS A 449 5.02 -22.06 32.10
CA LYS A 449 6.03 -22.05 33.16
C LYS A 449 7.22 -22.91 32.74
N LEU A 450 8.42 -22.48 33.08
CA LEU A 450 9.61 -23.31 33.07
C LEU A 450 9.57 -24.24 34.29
N GLN A 451 9.59 -25.55 34.02
CA GLN A 451 9.70 -26.61 35.00
C GLN A 451 10.65 -27.67 34.45
N ASP A 452 11.63 -28.12 35.23
CA ASP A 452 12.59 -29.16 34.84
C ASP A 452 13.32 -28.88 33.50
N ASN A 453 13.71 -27.61 33.28
CA ASN A 453 14.28 -27.09 32.02
C ASN A 453 13.37 -27.19 30.78
N GLU A 454 12.09 -27.54 30.95
CA GLU A 454 11.10 -27.55 29.89
C GLU A 454 10.05 -26.46 30.08
N VAL A 455 9.62 -25.84 28.98
CA VAL A 455 8.51 -24.89 29.00
C VAL A 455 7.22 -25.67 28.86
N ILE A 456 6.45 -25.72 29.94
CA ILE A 456 5.16 -26.41 29.96
C ILE A 456 4.02 -25.40 29.93
N SER A 457 2.99 -25.73 29.14
CA SER A 457 1.73 -24.98 29.08
C SER A 457 0.76 -25.59 30.08
N TYR A 458 0.20 -24.79 30.98
CA TYR A 458 -0.81 -25.22 31.95
C TYR A 458 -2.07 -24.38 31.86
N GLU A 459 -3.20 -24.98 32.21
CA GLU A 459 -4.52 -24.35 32.18
C GLU A 459 -4.74 -23.51 33.43
N LEU A 460 -5.24 -22.29 33.24
CA LEU A 460 -5.81 -21.48 34.31
C LEU A 460 -7.29 -21.86 34.49
N PRO A 461 -7.88 -21.66 35.68
CA PRO A 461 -9.31 -21.92 35.92
C PRO A 461 -10.24 -20.90 35.21
N HIS A 462 -9.69 -19.99 34.41
CA HIS A 462 -10.43 -18.95 33.72
C HIS A 462 -10.61 -19.30 32.25
N THR A 463 -11.83 -19.09 31.75
CA THR A 463 -12.11 -19.11 30.31
C THR A 463 -12.07 -17.69 29.77
N VAL A 464 -11.84 -17.55 28.47
CA VAL A 464 -11.94 -16.26 27.79
C VAL A 464 -13.38 -15.75 27.95
N GLU A 465 -13.62 -14.67 28.68
CA GLU A 465 -14.99 -14.17 28.89
C GLU A 465 -15.43 -13.21 27.78
N ASN A 466 -14.51 -12.34 27.35
CA ASN A 466 -14.77 -11.30 26.35
C ASN A 466 -13.63 -11.26 25.33
N ILE A 467 -13.96 -11.25 24.04
CA ILE A 467 -12.99 -11.05 22.96
C ILE A 467 -13.14 -9.62 22.47
N ILE A 468 -12.30 -8.73 22.99
CA ILE A 468 -12.40 -7.28 22.77
C ILE A 468 -11.64 -6.82 21.51
N CYS A 469 -10.78 -7.66 20.95
CA CYS A 469 -10.03 -7.37 19.74
C CYS A 469 -9.76 -8.63 18.92
N LEU A 470 -10.25 -8.65 17.68
CA LEU A 470 -9.68 -9.48 16.62
C LEU A 470 -8.46 -8.74 16.06
N ASP A 471 -7.33 -9.43 15.85
CA ASP A 471 -6.06 -8.88 15.35
C ASP A 471 -6.11 -8.37 13.88
N PHE A 472 -7.28 -7.95 13.40
CA PHE A 472 -7.46 -7.27 12.11
C PHE A 472 -6.84 -5.88 12.04
N ASN A 473 -6.09 -5.57 13.06
CA ASN A 473 -5.46 -4.31 13.23
C ASN A 473 -3.96 -4.37 12.87
N SER A 474 -3.53 -5.36 12.10
CA SER A 474 -2.31 -5.22 11.29
C SER A 474 -2.30 -3.96 10.38
N PHE A 475 -3.38 -3.16 10.40
CA PHE A 475 -3.53 -1.81 9.85
C PHE A 475 -3.89 -0.71 10.89
N TYR A 476 -3.62 -0.86 12.20
CA TYR A 476 -4.03 0.06 13.30
C TYR A 476 -3.87 1.53 12.90
N GLY A 477 -4.99 2.16 12.52
CA GLY A 477 -5.10 3.60 12.31
C GLY A 477 -4.92 4.40 13.61
N SER A 478 -5.00 3.74 14.78
CA SER A 478 -4.75 4.32 16.11
C SER A 478 -3.29 4.68 16.36
N CYS A 479 -2.34 4.18 15.56
CA CYS A 479 -1.00 4.76 15.49
C CYS A 479 -1.05 6.01 14.61
N MET A 480 -1.77 7.06 15.05
CA MET A 480 -1.36 8.38 14.62
C MET A 480 0.02 8.59 15.23
N SER A 481 1.00 8.92 14.37
CA SER A 481 2.10 9.70 14.89
C SER A 481 1.46 10.91 15.54
N SER A 482 1.76 11.19 16.80
CA SER A 482 1.24 12.30 17.63
C SER A 482 0.13 12.01 18.65
N GLU A 483 -0.45 10.80 18.71
CA GLU A 483 -1.30 10.45 19.86
C GLU A 483 -0.43 10.36 21.12
N GLN A 484 -0.95 10.87 22.23
CA GLN A 484 -0.32 10.71 23.53
C GLN A 484 -0.70 9.38 24.16
N HIS A 485 0.28 8.68 24.71
CA HIS A 485 0.14 7.43 25.42
C HIS A 485 0.96 7.48 26.72
N PRO A 486 0.32 7.31 27.89
CA PRO A 486 0.99 7.41 29.19
C PRO A 486 2.24 6.52 29.31
N LEU A 487 2.21 5.32 28.72
CA LEU A 487 3.33 4.35 28.75
C LEU A 487 4.54 4.71 27.84
N ILE A 488 4.57 5.89 27.21
CA ILE A 488 5.66 6.31 26.31
C ILE A 488 6.31 7.63 26.79
N PRO A 489 6.79 7.70 28.04
CA PRO A 489 7.32 8.95 28.61
C PRO A 489 8.57 9.47 27.89
N TYR A 490 9.36 8.59 27.26
CA TYR A 490 10.65 8.91 26.62
C TYR A 490 10.53 9.81 25.38
N THR A 491 9.31 10.04 24.88
CA THR A 491 8.99 10.96 23.79
C THR A 491 7.86 11.93 24.15
N ASN A 492 7.79 12.35 25.43
CA ASN A 492 6.72 13.21 25.94
C ASN A 492 5.33 12.61 25.65
N HIS A 493 5.20 11.31 25.97
CA HIS A 493 4.01 10.49 25.73
C HIS A 493 3.65 10.32 24.26
N ARG A 494 4.38 10.90 23.31
CA ARG A 494 4.00 10.90 21.90
C ARG A 494 4.38 9.58 21.22
N MET A 495 3.39 8.92 20.64
CA MET A 495 3.61 7.82 19.71
C MET A 495 4.12 8.36 18.38
N TYR A 496 5.22 7.80 17.87
CA TYR A 496 5.73 8.11 16.54
C TYR A 496 5.56 6.92 15.61
N MET A 497 5.24 7.21 14.34
CA MET A 497 5.29 6.19 13.30
C MET A 497 6.71 6.02 12.77
N PRO A 498 7.14 4.78 12.45
CA PRO A 498 8.43 4.56 11.82
C PRO A 498 8.46 5.21 10.43
N GLY A 499 9.48 6.05 10.19
CA GLY A 499 9.78 6.63 8.89
C GLY A 499 10.67 5.71 8.05
N GLY A 500 11.67 6.27 7.36
CA GLY A 500 12.73 5.52 6.68
C GLY A 500 13.94 5.26 7.58
N VAL A 501 14.63 4.14 7.34
CA VAL A 501 15.93 3.83 7.99
C VAL A 501 16.98 4.85 7.53
N LYS A 502 17.63 5.54 8.47
CA LYS A 502 18.66 6.55 8.16
C LYS A 502 20.06 5.95 8.04
N TYR A 503 20.46 5.13 9.00
CA TYR A 503 21.76 4.46 9.05
C TYR A 503 21.71 3.31 10.06
N ILE A 504 22.71 2.44 10.02
CA ILE A 504 22.92 1.33 10.97
C ILE A 504 24.15 1.70 11.80
N ILE A 505 24.05 1.58 13.12
CA ILE A 505 25.17 1.81 14.04
C ILE A 505 25.62 0.46 14.56
N HIS A 506 26.89 0.13 14.33
CA HIS A 506 27.55 -1.03 14.92
C HIS A 506 28.44 -0.65 16.12
N ASP A 507 28.83 0.63 16.24
CA ASP A 507 29.66 1.11 17.34
C ASP A 507 28.84 1.25 18.64
N GLN A 508 29.32 0.61 19.70
CA GLN A 508 28.59 0.54 20.97
C GLN A 508 28.54 1.89 21.70
N GLU A 509 29.61 2.68 21.66
CA GLU A 509 29.66 3.97 22.35
C GLU A 509 28.76 5.00 21.64
N GLN A 510 28.76 5.01 20.32
CA GLN A 510 27.82 5.79 19.54
C GLN A 510 26.38 5.35 19.82
N ALA A 511 26.08 4.05 19.86
CA ALA A 511 24.74 3.56 20.19
C ALA A 511 24.29 4.01 21.60
N LYS A 512 25.20 3.97 22.59
CA LYS A 512 24.93 4.48 23.95
C LYS A 512 24.53 5.95 23.92
N GLN A 513 25.21 6.81 23.16
CA GLN A 513 24.86 8.23 23.08
C GLN A 513 23.44 8.47 22.57
N PHE A 514 22.97 7.67 21.59
CA PHE A 514 21.58 7.73 21.14
C PHE A 514 20.61 7.25 22.23
N ILE A 515 20.93 6.11 22.88
CA ILE A 515 20.10 5.48 23.91
C ILE A 515 19.96 6.37 25.15
N PHE A 516 21.04 6.98 25.62
CA PHE A 516 21.10 7.83 26.82
C PHE A 516 21.04 9.32 26.50
N ASN A 517 20.38 9.69 25.41
CA ASN A 517 20.22 11.09 25.05
C ASN A 517 19.50 11.85 26.19
N LYS A 518 20.16 12.86 26.76
CA LYS A 518 19.65 13.66 27.89
C LYS A 518 18.31 14.39 27.66
N HIS A 519 17.88 14.49 26.40
CA HIS A 519 16.61 15.12 26.01
C HIS A 519 15.46 14.12 25.91
N ARG A 520 15.75 12.82 26.02
CA ARG A 520 14.76 11.77 26.22
C ARG A 520 14.04 12.10 27.54
N PHE A 521 12.71 12.05 27.57
CA PHE A 521 11.88 12.49 28.72
C PHE A 521 11.74 14.02 28.92
N SER A 522 12.22 14.87 28.01
CA SER A 522 11.88 16.29 28.08
C SER A 522 10.36 16.49 27.93
N SER A 523 9.77 17.40 28.70
CA SER A 523 8.38 17.83 28.53
C SER A 523 8.21 18.82 27.36
N ASP A 524 9.31 19.33 26.81
CA ASP A 524 9.32 20.24 25.66
C ASP A 524 9.40 19.43 24.36
N GLU A 525 8.34 19.53 23.57
CA GLU A 525 8.21 18.83 22.30
C GLU A 525 9.25 19.28 21.26
N ASP A 526 9.62 20.56 21.24
CA ASP A 526 10.62 21.08 20.32
C ASP A 526 12.01 20.53 20.66
N ILE A 527 12.31 20.38 21.95
CA ILE A 527 13.57 19.77 22.39
C ILE A 527 13.63 18.30 21.96
N ILE A 528 12.55 17.53 22.12
CA ILE A 528 12.48 16.14 21.64
C ILE A 528 12.63 16.10 20.13
N ASN A 529 11.83 16.89 19.40
CA ASN A 529 11.81 16.89 17.94
C ASN A 529 13.15 17.27 17.32
N LYS A 530 13.96 18.10 18.00
CA LYS A 530 15.29 18.53 17.54
C LYS A 530 16.42 17.58 17.92
N ASN A 531 16.33 16.95 19.10
CA ASN A 531 17.49 16.27 19.69
C ASN A 531 17.32 14.75 19.84
N VAL A 532 16.10 14.22 19.81
CA VAL A 532 15.83 12.80 20.07
C VAL A 532 15.57 12.06 18.76
N HIS A 533 16.31 10.96 18.56
CA HIS A 533 16.12 10.06 17.42
C HIS A 533 15.39 8.80 17.85
N LEU A 534 14.47 8.33 17.00
CA LEU A 534 13.89 7.00 17.11
C LEU A 534 14.91 5.97 16.59
N PHE A 535 15.04 4.87 17.30
CA PHE A 535 16.01 3.82 16.99
C PHE A 535 15.42 2.46 17.35
N ILE A 536 15.96 1.43 16.72
CA ILE A 536 15.71 0.03 17.05
C ILE A 536 17.07 -0.53 17.40
N THR A 537 17.17 -1.20 18.54
CA THR A 537 18.43 -1.77 19.02
C THR A 537 18.23 -3.24 19.34
N LYS A 538 19.16 -4.07 18.88
CA LYS A 538 19.23 -5.48 19.26
C LYS A 538 20.13 -5.62 20.46
N VAL A 539 19.63 -6.32 21.45
CA VAL A 539 20.06 -6.07 22.82
C VAL A 539 19.99 -7.47 23.51
N LYS A 540 21.10 -7.93 24.14
CA LYS A 540 21.29 -9.30 24.67
C LYS A 540 21.23 -9.38 26.20
N ALA A 541 20.13 -9.80 26.81
CA ALA A 541 20.02 -9.88 28.28
C ALA A 541 19.81 -11.30 28.79
N HIS A 542 20.15 -11.44 30.06
CA HIS A 542 19.96 -12.60 30.87
C HIS A 542 18.81 -12.33 31.85
N ILE A 543 17.84 -13.25 31.90
CA ILE A 543 16.86 -13.30 32.99
C ILE A 543 17.40 -14.36 33.96
N PRO A 544 17.70 -14.01 35.21
CA PRO A 544 18.08 -15.01 36.21
C PRO A 544 17.00 -16.09 36.33
N ASN A 545 17.41 -17.34 36.56
CA ASN A 545 16.51 -18.49 36.46
C ASN A 545 15.30 -18.38 37.40
N GLU A 546 15.49 -17.78 38.57
CA GLU A 546 14.46 -17.53 39.57
C GLU A 546 13.31 -16.67 39.06
N TYR A 547 13.57 -15.76 38.10
CA TYR A 547 12.57 -14.85 37.54
C TYR A 547 11.98 -15.34 36.21
N ILE A 548 12.47 -16.44 35.62
CA ILE A 548 12.01 -16.90 34.31
C ILE A 548 10.48 -17.08 34.29
N ASN A 549 9.91 -17.66 35.35
CA ASN A 549 8.46 -17.91 35.42
C ASN A 549 7.61 -16.64 35.52
N GLU A 550 8.18 -15.54 35.99
CA GLU A 550 7.51 -14.24 36.03
C GLU A 550 7.45 -13.61 34.63
N PHE A 551 8.51 -13.79 33.82
CA PHE A 551 8.64 -13.15 32.51
C PHE A 551 8.24 -14.04 31.32
N ILE A 552 8.10 -15.36 31.50
CA ILE A 552 7.82 -16.31 30.40
C ILE A 552 6.45 -16.08 29.72
N ASN A 553 5.53 -15.39 30.38
CA ASN A 553 4.20 -15.06 29.86
C ASN A 553 4.08 -13.64 29.28
N PHE A 554 5.13 -12.81 29.38
CA PHE A 554 5.16 -11.49 28.75
C PHE A 554 5.84 -11.58 27.36
N PRO A 555 5.35 -10.86 26.33
CA PRO A 555 6.16 -10.61 25.15
C PRO A 555 7.34 -9.71 25.54
N VAL A 556 8.50 -10.33 25.80
CA VAL A 556 9.64 -9.66 26.42
C VAL A 556 10.27 -8.60 25.50
N ILE A 557 10.22 -7.33 25.92
CA ILE A 557 11.14 -6.23 25.56
C ILE A 557 11.72 -5.81 26.92
N TRP A 558 13.02 -5.71 27.24
CA TRP A 558 14.20 -5.02 26.68
C TRP A 558 15.46 -5.67 27.27
N ARG A 559 16.64 -5.49 26.66
CA ARG A 559 17.83 -6.29 26.98
C ARG A 559 19.26 -5.68 26.71
N ASN A 560 19.98 -5.09 27.67
CA ASN A 560 21.48 -5.05 27.80
C ASN A 560 22.40 -4.12 26.94
N LEU A 561 22.44 -2.85 27.33
CA LEU A 561 23.66 -2.21 27.86
C LEU A 561 23.58 -2.28 29.40
N LYS A 562 24.65 -2.02 30.17
CA LYS A 562 24.45 -1.57 31.57
C LYS A 562 23.77 -0.19 31.51
N ILE A 563 22.45 -0.19 31.52
CA ILE A 563 21.59 0.98 31.62
C ILE A 563 21.32 1.15 33.11
N ILE A 564 21.65 2.31 33.67
CA ILE A 564 21.28 2.63 35.05
C ILE A 564 19.75 2.70 35.06
N THR A 565 19.08 1.85 35.85
CA THR A 565 17.60 1.82 35.90
C THR A 565 17.06 2.82 36.92
N ASP A 566 17.63 4.02 36.95
CA ASP A 566 17.13 5.09 37.80
C ASP A 566 15.96 5.82 37.10
N LYS A 567 15.22 6.58 37.91
CA LYS A 567 14.09 7.40 37.46
C LYS A 567 14.48 8.35 36.32
N ASP A 568 15.71 8.86 36.36
CA ASP A 568 16.24 9.80 35.36
C ASP A 568 16.53 9.12 34.00
N THR A 569 16.73 7.80 33.99
CA THR A 569 17.08 7.02 32.80
C THR A 569 15.90 6.27 32.18
N VAL A 570 14.88 5.87 32.97
CA VAL A 570 13.78 5.01 32.50
C VAL A 570 12.37 5.63 32.67
N GLY A 571 12.24 6.71 33.44
CA GLY A 571 10.97 7.39 33.74
C GLY A 571 10.13 6.71 34.83
N GLU A 572 9.16 7.45 35.40
CA GLU A 572 8.36 7.01 36.58
C GLU A 572 7.39 5.85 36.32
N SER A 573 7.09 5.50 35.07
CA SER A 573 6.04 4.53 34.72
C SER A 573 6.44 3.06 34.95
N LEU A 574 7.59 2.81 35.58
CA LEU A 574 8.06 1.51 36.04
C LEU A 574 8.25 1.53 37.57
N SER A 575 7.28 2.08 38.30
CA SER A 575 7.26 1.97 39.76
C SER A 575 7.11 0.49 40.14
N PHE A 576 8.18 -0.09 40.65
CA PHE A 576 8.13 -1.33 41.42
C PHE A 576 7.29 -1.06 42.66
N SER A 577 6.20 -1.80 42.84
CA SER A 577 5.59 -1.95 44.16
C SER A 577 6.51 -2.83 44.99
N ASP A 578 6.88 -2.36 46.18
CA ASP A 578 7.65 -3.12 47.17
C ASP A 578 7.05 -4.50 47.50
#